data_AF-A0A257TRE1-F1
#
_entry.id   AF-A0A257TRE1-F1
#
_cell.length_a   1.000
_cell.length_b   1.000
_cell.length_c   1.000
_cell.angle_alpha   90.00
_cell.angle_beta   90.00
_cell.angle_gamma   90.00
#
_symmetry.space_group_name_H-M   'P 1'
#
loop_
_entity.id
_entity.type
_entity.pdbx_description
1 polymer ?
#
loop_
_entity_poly.entity_id
_entity_poly.type
_entity_poly.pdbx_seq_one_letter_code
_entity_poly.pdbx_strand_id
1 'polypeptide(L)'
;MTELVETTTADGIRLHGALFLPEGGPQTDVRRGAVLLLHGAGCNFYGSTLFAGLIPAMTRLGLAALSVNTRGHDAVSTATTPNGVRMLGAAFEMVDDCRHDVAAWIDWLR
;
A
#
# COMPACT_ATOMS: atom_id res chain seq x y z
N MET A 1 15.78 -3.32 5.40
CA MET A 1 15.48 -4.32 4.35
C MET A 1 14.15 -3.94 3.72
N THR A 2 13.99 -4.17 2.42
CA THR A 2 12.75 -3.86 1.69
C THR A 2 12.22 -5.13 1.03
N GLU A 3 10.92 -5.37 1.14
CA GLU A 3 10.22 -6.49 0.54
C GLU A 3 9.02 -5.99 -0.27
N LEU A 4 8.84 -6.52 -1.49
CA LEU A 4 7.64 -6.25 -2.28
C LEU A 4 6.53 -7.18 -1.82
N VAL A 5 5.36 -6.60 -1.59
CA VAL A 5 4.21 -7.30 -1.02
C VAL A 5 2.96 -7.04 -1.84
N GLU A 6 2.01 -7.96 -1.76
CA GLU A 6 0.72 -7.86 -2.44
C GLU A 6 -0.43 -8.26 -1.52
N THR A 7 -1.60 -7.71 -1.80
CA THR A 7 -2.87 -8.11 -1.19
C THR A 7 -3.98 -8.11 -2.24
N THR A 8 -5.10 -8.75 -1.94
CA THR A 8 -6.29 -8.72 -2.81
C THR A 8 -7.47 -8.19 -2.02
N THR A 9 -8.14 -7.18 -2.58
CA THR A 9 -9.33 -6.58 -1.97
C THR A 9 -10.52 -7.53 -1.99
N ALA A 10 -11.51 -7.28 -1.13
CA ALA A 10 -12.74 -8.08 -1.09
C ALA A 10 -13.50 -8.09 -2.43
N ASP A 11 -13.36 -7.04 -3.25
CA ASP A 11 -13.93 -6.93 -4.59
C ASP A 11 -12.98 -7.41 -5.71
N GLY A 12 -11.88 -8.09 -5.36
CA GLY A 12 -11.05 -8.85 -6.28
C GLY A 12 -9.97 -8.05 -7.02
N ILE A 13 -9.58 -6.88 -6.51
CA ILE A 13 -8.49 -6.07 -7.07
C ILE A 13 -7.19 -6.45 -6.36
N ARG A 14 -6.17 -6.86 -7.13
CA ARG A 14 -4.82 -7.08 -6.60
C ARG A 14 -4.08 -5.75 -6.49
N LEU A 15 -3.52 -5.49 -5.31
CA LEU A 15 -2.76 -4.28 -4.99
C LEU A 15 -1.33 -4.65 -4.62
N HIS A 16 -0.40 -3.73 -4.86
CA HIS A 16 1.03 -3.92 -4.63
C HIS A 16 1.57 -2.84 -3.67
N GLY A 17 2.60 -3.17 -2.92
CA GLY A 17 3.28 -2.26 -2.03
C GLY A 17 4.70 -2.71 -1.72
N ALA A 18 5.35 -1.98 -0.82
CA ALA A 18 6.67 -2.28 -0.29
C ALA A 18 6.68 -2.17 1.24
N LEU A 19 7.12 -3.24 1.90
CA LEU A 19 7.38 -3.29 3.33
C LEU A 19 8.83 -2.90 3.62
N PHE A 20 9.02 -2.01 4.57
CA PHE A 20 10.32 -1.59 5.08
C PHE A 20 10.42 -1.98 6.55
N LEU A 21 11.36 -2.88 6.84
CA LEU A 21 11.60 -3.33 8.20
C LEU A 21 12.51 -2.34 8.94
N PRO A 22 12.34 -2.18 10.27
CA PRO A 22 13.09 -1.20 11.02
C PRO A 22 14.59 -1.56 11.16
N GLU A 23 15.41 -0.56 11.49
CA GLU A 23 16.88 -0.71 11.52
C GLU A 23 17.34 -1.40 12.82
N GLY A 24 18.23 -2.39 12.73
CA GLY A 24 18.94 -2.94 13.90
C GLY A 24 18.48 -4.28 14.48
N GLY A 25 17.61 -5.05 13.81
CA GLY A 25 17.36 -6.45 14.22
C GLY A 25 16.23 -7.14 13.47
N PRO A 26 16.06 -8.46 13.63
CA PRO A 26 14.93 -9.18 13.07
C PRO A 26 13.67 -8.80 13.87
N GLN A 27 12.92 -7.81 13.39
CA GLN A 27 11.63 -7.41 13.97
C GLN A 27 10.53 -8.39 13.56
N THR A 28 10.57 -9.57 14.17
CA THR A 28 9.44 -10.51 14.22
C THR A 28 8.31 -10.00 15.11
N ASP A 29 8.49 -8.85 15.77
CA ASP A 29 7.48 -8.26 16.63
C ASP A 29 6.85 -7.03 15.96
N VAL A 30 6.00 -7.29 14.96
CA VAL A 30 5.08 -6.31 14.37
C VAL A 30 4.20 -5.65 15.44
N ARG A 31 4.13 -6.22 16.67
CA ARG A 31 3.47 -5.63 17.85
C ARG A 31 4.07 -4.30 18.31
N ARG A 32 5.28 -3.93 17.86
CA ARG A 32 5.81 -2.56 18.07
C ARG A 32 5.08 -1.49 17.25
N GLY A 33 4.25 -1.90 16.30
CA GLY A 33 3.45 -1.01 15.47
C GLY A 33 4.01 -0.87 14.05
N ALA A 34 3.12 -0.59 13.12
CA ALA A 34 3.42 -0.31 11.73
C ALA A 34 2.72 0.96 11.28
N VAL A 35 3.28 1.62 10.27
CA VAL A 35 2.67 2.78 9.62
C VAL A 35 2.32 2.40 8.19
N LEU A 36 1.03 2.51 7.85
CA LEU A 36 0.52 2.38 6.48
C LEU A 36 0.56 3.74 5.79
N LEU A 37 1.27 3.83 4.67
CA LEU A 37 1.45 5.04 3.88
C LEU A 37 0.66 4.94 2.57
N LEU A 38 -0.41 5.73 2.46
CA LEU A 38 -1.27 5.83 1.28
C LEU A 38 -0.93 7.06 0.47
N HIS A 39 -0.67 6.88 -0.83
CA HIS A 39 -0.37 8.00 -1.72
C HIS A 39 -1.63 8.82 -2.04
N GLY A 40 -1.47 10.03 -2.56
CA GLY A 40 -2.58 10.83 -3.11
C GLY A 40 -2.99 10.39 -4.52
N ALA A 41 -4.05 10.98 -5.08
CA ALA A 41 -4.57 10.59 -6.39
C ALA A 41 -3.51 10.59 -7.52
N GLY A 42 -3.51 9.55 -8.36
CA GLY A 42 -2.62 9.43 -9.53
C GLY A 42 -1.12 9.28 -9.19
N CYS A 43 -0.80 8.79 -8.00
CA CYS A 43 0.55 8.53 -7.52
C CYS A 43 0.72 7.06 -7.12
N ASN A 44 1.92 6.61 -6.76
CA ASN A 44 2.20 5.21 -6.43
C ASN A 44 3.06 5.07 -5.17
N PHE A 45 3.26 3.83 -4.72
CA PHE A 45 3.97 3.50 -3.49
C PHE A 45 5.47 3.86 -3.48
N TYR A 46 6.07 4.16 -4.63
CA TYR A 46 7.52 4.34 -4.77
C TYR A 46 7.94 5.75 -5.26
N GLY A 47 7.01 6.55 -5.78
CA GLY A 47 7.30 7.84 -6.42
C GLY A 47 7.20 9.07 -5.50
N SER A 48 6.70 8.90 -4.28
CA SER A 48 6.44 10.01 -3.34
C SER A 48 7.71 10.48 -2.63
N THR A 49 8.09 11.76 -2.81
CA THR A 49 9.20 12.39 -2.07
C THR A 49 8.93 12.50 -0.57
N LEU A 50 7.65 12.63 -0.18
CA LEU A 50 7.24 12.58 1.21
C LEU A 50 7.51 11.20 1.81
N PHE A 51 7.19 10.13 1.08
CA PHE A 51 7.46 8.76 1.54
C PHE A 51 8.95 8.48 1.66
N ALA A 52 9.75 8.98 0.72
CA ALA A 52 11.21 8.87 0.77
C ALA A 52 11.81 9.47 2.07
N GLY A 53 11.16 10.49 2.66
CA GLY A 53 11.55 11.03 3.96
C GLY A 53 10.94 10.29 5.16
N LEU A 54 9.65 9.93 5.08
CA LEU A 54 8.93 9.29 6.19
C LEU A 54 9.41 7.87 6.46
N ILE A 55 9.65 7.06 5.41
CA ILE A 55 10.02 5.66 5.55
C ILE A 55 11.29 5.51 6.42
N PRO A 56 12.44 6.16 6.09
CA PRO A 56 13.62 6.08 6.94
C PRO A 56 13.42 6.63 8.36
N ALA A 57 12.56 7.64 8.51
CA ALA A 57 12.26 8.19 9.83
C ALA A 57 11.51 7.17 10.70
N MET A 58 10.51 6.48 10.15
CA MET A 58 9.74 5.46 10.85
C MET A 58 10.60 4.23 11.18
N THR A 59 11.40 3.76 10.23
CA THR A 59 12.27 2.58 10.44
C THR A 59 13.35 2.84 11.49
N ARG A 60 13.88 4.06 11.59
CA ARG A 60 14.81 4.44 12.68
C ARG A 60 14.13 4.55 14.04
N LEU A 61 12.84 4.87 14.07
CA LEU A 61 12.03 4.86 15.31
C LEU A 61 11.61 3.44 15.73
N GLY A 62 11.97 2.42 14.96
CA GLY A 62 11.63 1.03 15.25
C GLY A 62 10.24 0.61 14.76
N LEU A 63 9.60 1.40 13.89
CA LEU A 63 8.29 1.10 13.28
C LEU A 63 8.45 0.53 11.89
N ALA A 64 7.71 -0.52 11.56
CA ALA A 64 7.62 -0.99 10.18
C ALA A 64 6.89 0.06 9.35
N ALA A 65 7.34 0.31 8.12
CA ALA A 65 6.65 1.20 7.19
C ALA A 65 6.17 0.40 5.99
N LEU A 66 4.89 0.53 5.64
CA LEU A 66 4.29 -0.13 4.49
C LEU A 66 3.77 0.96 3.55
N SER A 67 4.43 1.17 2.40
CA SER A 67 3.91 2.04 1.34
C SER A 67 3.18 1.21 0.30
N VAL A 68 1.99 1.66 -0.11
CA VAL A 68 1.09 0.82 -0.93
C VAL A 68 0.39 1.59 -2.02
N ASN A 69 0.00 0.88 -3.08
CA ASN A 69 -0.94 1.37 -4.07
C ASN A 69 -2.38 1.15 -3.60
N THR A 70 -3.24 2.09 -3.97
CA THR A 70 -4.71 1.94 -4.01
C THR A 70 -5.17 1.72 -5.45
N ARG A 71 -6.45 1.41 -5.67
CA ARG A 71 -7.03 1.29 -7.03
C ARG A 71 -6.89 2.56 -7.87
N GLY A 72 -6.64 3.72 -7.24
CA GLY A 72 -6.47 5.03 -7.86
C GLY A 72 -5.03 5.43 -8.19
N HIS A 73 -4.06 4.50 -8.16
CA HIS A 73 -2.63 4.84 -8.24
C HIS A 73 -2.15 5.42 -9.58
N ASP A 74 -2.84 5.13 -10.68
CA ASP A 74 -2.53 5.71 -11.98
C ASP A 74 -3.64 6.66 -12.42
N ALA A 75 -3.38 7.51 -13.43
CA ALA A 75 -4.46 8.28 -14.06
C ALA A 75 -5.52 7.32 -14.66
N VAL A 76 -5.05 6.27 -15.32
CA VAL A 76 -5.86 5.18 -15.88
C VAL A 76 -5.07 3.88 -15.71
N SER A 77 -5.71 2.84 -15.20
CA SER A 77 -5.15 1.49 -15.12
C SER A 77 -6.22 0.43 -15.38
N THR A 78 -5.80 -0.82 -15.46
CA THR A 78 -6.71 -1.97 -15.57
C THR A 78 -6.37 -3.02 -14.52
N ALA A 79 -7.40 -3.70 -14.02
CA ALA A 79 -7.23 -4.87 -13.17
C ALA A 79 -8.05 -6.03 -13.71
N THR A 80 -7.44 -7.22 -13.75
CA THR A 80 -8.15 -8.47 -13.97
C THR A 80 -8.76 -8.91 -12.64
N THR A 81 -10.08 -8.99 -12.59
CA THR A 81 -10.84 -9.47 -11.43
C THR A 81 -11.55 -10.77 -11.78
N PRO A 82 -12.09 -11.52 -10.79
CA PRO A 82 -12.92 -12.70 -11.07
C PRO A 82 -14.11 -12.43 -12.00
N ASN A 83 -14.60 -11.18 -12.04
CA ASN A 83 -15.73 -10.76 -12.86
C ASN A 83 -15.31 -10.15 -14.22
N GLY A 84 -14.02 -10.25 -14.59
CA GLY A 84 -13.47 -9.69 -15.82
C GLY A 84 -12.55 -8.49 -15.59
N VAL A 85 -12.21 -7.80 -16.68
CA VAL A 85 -11.31 -6.64 -16.64
C VAL A 85 -12.08 -5.40 -16.19
N ARG A 86 -11.55 -4.69 -15.20
CA ARG A 86 -12.07 -3.40 -14.72
C ARG A 86 -11.11 -2.28 -15.11
N MET A 87 -11.67 -1.16 -15.56
CA MET A 87 -10.95 0.11 -15.68
C MET A 87 -10.86 0.75 -14.29
N LEU A 88 -9.66 1.16 -13.91
CA LEU A 88 -9.32 1.76 -12.62
C LEU A 88 -8.44 3.00 -12.85
N GLY A 89 -7.82 3.49 -11.78
CA GLY A 89 -7.10 4.75 -11.77
C GLY A 89 -8.00 5.94 -11.43
N ALA A 90 -7.39 7.07 -11.14
CA ALA A 90 -8.05 8.28 -10.66
C ALA A 90 -9.17 8.77 -11.60
N ALA A 91 -9.10 8.47 -12.90
CA ALA A 91 -10.15 8.84 -13.87
C ALA A 91 -11.43 7.99 -13.75
N PHE A 92 -11.35 6.78 -13.20
CA PHE A 92 -12.45 5.81 -13.12
C PHE A 92 -12.78 5.40 -11.68
N GLU A 93 -12.08 5.97 -10.70
CA GLU A 93 -12.27 5.68 -9.29
C GLU A 93 -13.62 6.19 -8.77
N MET A 94 -14.33 5.33 -8.05
CA MET A 94 -15.31 5.77 -7.05
C MET A 94 -14.56 5.88 -5.72
N VAL A 95 -14.48 7.06 -5.11
CA VAL A 95 -13.69 7.24 -3.87
C VAL A 95 -14.19 6.31 -2.76
N ASP A 96 -15.49 6.01 -2.72
CA ASP A 96 -16.08 5.14 -1.70
C ASP A 96 -15.48 3.72 -1.69
N ASP A 97 -15.09 3.24 -2.86
CA ASP A 97 -14.50 1.93 -3.08
C ASP A 97 -13.11 1.79 -2.44
N CYS A 98 -12.40 2.90 -2.15
CA CYS A 98 -11.07 2.87 -1.53
C CYS A 98 -11.08 2.18 -0.15
N ARG A 99 -12.24 2.10 0.50
CA ARG A 99 -12.43 1.35 1.76
C ARG A 99 -11.95 -0.10 1.63
N HIS A 100 -12.15 -0.72 0.47
CA HIS A 100 -11.75 -2.10 0.22
C HIS A 100 -10.24 -2.24 0.12
N ASP A 101 -9.58 -1.22 -0.43
CA ASP A 101 -8.12 -1.14 -0.55
C ASP A 101 -7.49 -0.98 0.84
N VAL A 102 -7.99 -0.01 1.61
CA VAL A 102 -7.50 0.27 2.96
C VAL A 102 -7.73 -0.91 3.89
N ALA A 103 -8.92 -1.54 3.83
CA ALA A 103 -9.21 -2.74 4.62
C ALA A 103 -8.25 -3.88 4.30
N ALA A 104 -8.00 -4.17 3.01
CA ALA A 104 -7.11 -5.25 2.60
C ALA A 104 -5.66 -5.05 3.08
N TRP A 105 -5.18 -3.80 3.12
CA TRP A 105 -3.85 -3.49 3.65
C TRP A 105 -3.77 -3.51 5.17
N ILE A 106 -4.83 -3.06 5.86
CA ILE A 106 -4.92 -3.19 7.32
C ILE A 106 -4.92 -4.66 7.72
N ASP A 107 -5.67 -5.51 7.02
CA ASP A 107 -5.72 -6.94 7.29
C ASP A 107 -4.39 -7.62 6.97
N TRP A 108 -3.68 -7.18 5.92
CA TRP A 108 -2.33 -7.68 5.60
C TRP A 108 -1.31 -7.38 6.72
N LEU A 109 -1.48 -6.28 7.46
CA LEU A 109 -0.61 -5.89 8.58
C LEU A 109 -0.88 -6.65 9.90
N ARG A 110 -1.96 -7.44 9.99
CA ARG A 110 -2.37 -8.18 11.20
C ARG A 110 -1.78 -9.58 11.24
#